data_AF-A0A3E2WFY4-F1
#
_entry.id   AF-A0A3E2WFY4-F1
#
_cell.length_a   1.000
_cell.length_b   1.000
_cell.length_c   1.000
_cell.angle_alpha   90.00
_cell.angle_beta   90.00
_cell.angle_gamma   90.00
#
_symmetry.space_group_name_H-M   'P 1'
#
loop_
_entity.id
_entity.type
_entity.pdbx_description
1 polymer ?
#
loop_
_entity_poly.entity_id
_entity_poly.type
_entity_poly.pdbx_seq_one_letter_code
_entity_poly.pdbx_strand_id
1 'polypeptide(L)'
;MDIKINNKKYRVPELVFEHFTKMEEQGFSVTEAFEKKQYMLIAMGFVCVITGLDREEAEELITQHVYGGGNLIDIVNTFSEAAGESDFFRKMLNIQQTEETRKVSMEEKVPAEKETK
;
A
#
# COMPACT_ATOMS: atom_id res chain seq x y z
N MET A 1 5.75 0.78 7.73
CA MET A 1 4.41 1.37 7.61
C MET A 1 3.37 0.36 8.09
N ASP A 2 2.30 0.81 8.74
CA ASP A 2 1.17 -0.04 9.15
C ASP A 2 -0.14 0.54 8.62
N ILE A 3 -1.11 -0.34 8.34
CA ILE A 3 -2.48 0.05 7.94
C ILE A 3 -3.51 -0.60 8.86
N LYS A 4 -4.62 0.11 9.13
CA LYS A 4 -5.76 -0.43 9.88
C LYS A 4 -6.89 -0.78 8.91
N ILE A 5 -7.22 -2.07 8.80
CA ILE A 5 -8.35 -2.58 8.00
C ILE A 5 -9.29 -3.34 8.92
N ASN A 6 -10.58 -3.00 8.87
CA ASN A 6 -11.63 -3.56 9.72
C ASN A 6 -11.21 -3.75 11.19
N ASN A 7 -10.77 -2.68 11.83
CA ASN A 7 -10.30 -2.66 13.22
C ASN A 7 -9.05 -3.49 13.56
N LYS A 8 -8.42 -4.12 12.58
CA LYS A 8 -7.15 -4.86 12.73
C LYS A 8 -6.00 -4.08 12.11
N LYS A 9 -4.82 -4.15 12.72
CA LYS A 9 -3.59 -3.54 12.19
C LYS A 9 -2.80 -4.59 11.41
N TYR A 10 -2.31 -4.21 10.23
CA TYR A 10 -1.50 -5.02 9.35
C TYR A 10 -0.20 -4.27 9.04
N ARG A 11 0.92 -5.00 9.12
CA ARG A 11 2.22 -4.47 8.74
C ARG A 11 2.36 -4.49 7.23
N VAL A 12 2.70 -3.37 6.64
CA VAL A 12 2.98 -3.29 5.20
C VAL A 12 4.44 -3.71 4.98
N PRO A 13 4.70 -4.78 4.21
CA PRO A 13 6.06 -5.20 3.88
C PRO A 13 6.68 -4.25 2.86
N GLU A 14 8.01 -4.27 2.74
CA GLU A 14 8.68 -3.64 1.60
C GLU A 14 8.29 -4.41 0.33
N LEU A 15 7.64 -3.73 -0.61
CA LEU A 15 7.11 -4.39 -1.80
C LEU A 15 8.25 -4.84 -2.71
N VAL A 16 8.21 -6.09 -3.16
CA VAL A 16 9.25 -6.74 -3.99
C VAL A 16 8.57 -7.77 -4.91
N PHE A 17 9.35 -8.49 -5.72
CA PHE A 17 8.84 -9.42 -6.73
C PHE A 17 7.79 -10.43 -6.21
N GLU A 18 7.98 -11.00 -5.03
CA GLU A 18 7.02 -11.96 -4.44
C GLU A 18 5.63 -11.34 -4.21
N HIS A 19 5.58 -10.06 -3.81
CA HIS A 19 4.35 -9.33 -3.59
C HIS A 19 3.65 -9.03 -4.92
N PHE A 20 4.42 -8.73 -5.95
CA PHE A 20 3.90 -8.45 -7.30
C PHE A 20 3.26 -9.69 -7.91
N THR A 21 3.95 -10.83 -7.86
CA THR A 21 3.42 -12.11 -8.34
C THR A 21 2.19 -12.55 -7.54
N LYS A 22 2.19 -12.38 -6.21
CA LYS A 22 1.01 -12.65 -5.38
C LYS A 22 -0.21 -11.82 -5.79
N MET A 23 -0.02 -10.57 -6.19
CA MET A 23 -1.11 -9.76 -6.74
C MET A 23 -1.59 -10.29 -8.09
N GLU A 24 -0.67 -10.67 -8.99
CA GLU A 24 -1.04 -11.22 -10.31
C GLU A 24 -1.74 -12.58 -10.22
N GLU A 25 -1.39 -13.41 -9.23
CA GLU A 25 -2.07 -14.67 -8.93
C GLU A 25 -3.57 -14.49 -8.65
N GLN A 26 -4.02 -13.27 -8.31
CA GLN A 26 -5.45 -12.96 -8.13
C GLN A 26 -6.20 -12.78 -9.46
N GLY A 27 -5.52 -12.95 -10.59
CA GLY A 27 -6.11 -13.00 -11.93
C GLY A 27 -6.16 -11.65 -12.65
N PHE A 28 -5.28 -10.71 -12.30
CA PHE A 28 -5.19 -9.42 -13.00
C PHE A 28 -3.73 -8.96 -13.15
N SER A 29 -3.45 -8.21 -14.21
CA SER A 29 -2.14 -7.58 -14.39
C SER A 29 -2.03 -6.34 -13.51
N VAL A 30 -1.01 -6.30 -12.64
CA VAL A 30 -0.78 -5.15 -11.75
C VAL A 30 -0.41 -3.90 -12.54
N THR A 31 0.40 -4.03 -13.60
CA THR A 31 0.77 -2.90 -14.46
C THR A 31 -0.44 -2.31 -15.17
N GLU A 32 -1.28 -3.14 -15.80
CA GLU A 32 -2.50 -2.67 -16.47
C GLU A 32 -3.49 -2.06 -15.48
N ALA A 33 -3.67 -2.67 -14.31
CA ALA A 33 -4.56 -2.16 -13.28
C ALA A 33 -4.12 -0.78 -12.80
N PHE A 34 -2.81 -0.58 -12.64
CA PHE A 34 -2.24 0.71 -12.28
C PHE A 34 -2.46 1.76 -13.39
N GLU A 35 -2.10 1.44 -14.64
CA GLU A 35 -2.25 2.34 -15.79
C GLU A 35 -3.71 2.76 -16.01
N LYS A 36 -4.64 1.80 -15.93
CA LYS A 36 -6.08 2.01 -16.12
C LYS A 36 -6.79 2.54 -14.86
N LYS A 37 -6.05 2.84 -13.78
CA LYS A 37 -6.59 3.35 -12.51
C LYS A 37 -7.67 2.42 -11.92
N GLN A 38 -7.50 1.11 -12.06
CA GLN A 38 -8.41 0.09 -11.52
C GLN A 38 -8.16 -0.13 -10.04
N TYR A 39 -8.40 0.92 -9.23
CA TYR A 39 -8.03 0.98 -7.83
C TYR A 39 -8.66 -0.13 -6.96
N MET A 40 -9.82 -0.67 -7.34
CA MET A 40 -10.43 -1.79 -6.62
C MET A 40 -9.63 -3.08 -6.75
N LEU A 41 -9.09 -3.37 -7.94
CA LEU A 41 -8.22 -4.53 -8.14
C LEU A 41 -6.91 -4.36 -7.38
N ILE A 42 -6.34 -3.15 -7.42
CA ILE A 42 -5.12 -2.81 -6.67
C ILE A 42 -5.35 -2.99 -5.17
N ALA A 43 -6.45 -2.44 -4.62
CA ALA A 43 -6.80 -2.57 -3.21
C ALA A 43 -6.98 -4.04 -2.82
N MET A 44 -7.72 -4.83 -3.60
CA MET A 44 -7.92 -6.26 -3.35
C MET A 44 -6.59 -7.02 -3.34
N GLY A 45 -5.77 -6.89 -4.40
CA GLY A 45 -4.49 -7.60 -4.47
C GLY A 45 -3.52 -7.17 -3.35
N PHE A 46 -3.51 -5.88 -3.01
CA PHE A 46 -2.69 -5.38 -1.91
C PHE A 46 -3.15 -5.92 -0.55
N VAL A 47 -4.46 -6.06 -0.34
CA VAL A 47 -5.00 -6.71 0.87
C VAL A 47 -4.57 -8.18 0.94
N CYS A 48 -4.62 -8.94 -0.15
CA CYS A 48 -4.09 -10.31 -0.18
C CYS A 48 -2.61 -10.36 0.21
N VAL A 49 -1.81 -9.39 -0.25
CA VAL A 49 -0.39 -9.27 0.11
C VAL A 49 -0.20 -9.07 1.61
N ILE A 50 -0.80 -8.03 2.19
CA ILE A 50 -0.51 -7.64 3.58
C ILE A 50 -1.18 -8.53 4.64
N THR A 51 -2.25 -9.24 4.26
CA THR A 51 -3.00 -10.08 5.20
C THR A 51 -2.64 -11.56 5.10
N GLY A 52 -2.07 -12.00 3.98
CA GLY A 52 -1.85 -13.43 3.74
C GLY A 52 -3.07 -14.16 3.19
N LEU A 53 -4.24 -13.51 3.17
CA LEU A 53 -5.52 -14.10 2.79
C LEU A 53 -5.59 -14.39 1.28
N ASP A 54 -6.47 -15.33 0.94
CA ASP A 54 -6.91 -15.50 -0.44
C ASP A 54 -7.88 -14.40 -0.86
N ARG A 55 -8.31 -14.44 -2.12
CA ARG A 55 -9.18 -13.42 -2.71
C ARG A 55 -10.54 -13.33 -2.01
N GLU A 56 -11.18 -14.45 -1.73
CA GLU A 56 -12.54 -14.47 -1.16
C GLU A 56 -12.52 -13.87 0.25
N GLU A 57 -11.55 -14.31 1.07
CA GLU A 57 -11.36 -13.79 2.42
C GLU A 57 -10.95 -12.30 2.42
N ALA A 58 -10.13 -11.86 1.46
CA ALA A 58 -9.76 -10.46 1.31
C ALA A 58 -10.95 -9.58 0.87
N GLU A 59 -11.77 -10.04 -0.07
CA GLU A 59 -12.99 -9.35 -0.50
C GLU A 59 -13.99 -9.21 0.65
N GLU A 60 -14.16 -10.25 1.47
CA GLU A 60 -14.98 -10.20 2.69
C GLU A 60 -14.40 -9.19 3.70
N LEU A 61 -13.09 -9.22 3.97
CA LEU A 61 -12.44 -8.28 4.88
C LEU A 61 -12.62 -6.83 4.43
N ILE A 62 -12.46 -6.57 3.13
CA ILE A 62 -12.68 -5.24 2.52
C ILE A 62 -14.14 -4.82 2.67
N THR A 63 -15.08 -5.72 2.41
CA THR A 63 -16.52 -5.47 2.56
C THR A 63 -16.86 -5.07 3.99
N GLN A 64 -16.37 -5.83 4.98
CA GLN A 64 -16.55 -5.50 6.39
C GLN A 64 -15.86 -4.19 6.78
N HIS A 65 -14.69 -3.88 6.20
CA HIS A 65 -14.04 -2.59 6.43
C HIS A 65 -14.94 -1.44 5.98
N VAL A 66 -15.56 -1.53 4.81
CA VAL A 66 -16.49 -0.51 4.29
C VAL A 66 -17.76 -0.43 5.15
N TYR A 67 -18.36 -1.55 5.54
CA TYR A 67 -19.52 -1.56 6.45
C TYR A 67 -19.20 -0.97 7.83
N GLY A 68 -17.96 -1.13 8.30
CA GLY A 68 -17.46 -0.49 9.52
C GLY A 68 -17.13 1.00 9.38
N GLY A 69 -17.41 1.62 8.22
CA GLY A 69 -17.13 3.04 7.94
C GLY A 69 -15.69 3.32 7.45
N GLY A 70 -14.93 2.28 7.14
CA GLY A 70 -13.60 2.38 6.56
C GLY A 70 -13.59 2.81 5.10
N ASN A 71 -12.49 3.42 4.66
CA ASN A 71 -12.37 3.99 3.32
C ASN A 71 -11.37 3.22 2.46
N LEU A 72 -11.85 2.72 1.31
CA LEU A 72 -11.01 2.05 0.31
C LEU A 72 -9.88 2.94 -0.24
N ILE A 73 -10.09 4.26 -0.29
CA ILE A 73 -9.07 5.22 -0.73
C ILE A 73 -7.83 5.14 0.17
N ASP A 74 -8.00 4.89 1.48
CA ASP A 74 -6.87 4.79 2.40
C ASP A 74 -5.99 3.57 2.09
N ILE A 75 -6.62 2.44 1.69
CA ILE A 75 -5.92 1.24 1.24
C ILE A 75 -5.12 1.52 -0.04
N VAL A 76 -5.73 2.21 -1.00
CA VAL A 76 -5.10 2.56 -2.28
C VAL A 76 -3.95 3.55 -2.08
N ASN A 77 -4.11 4.53 -1.20
CA ASN A 77 -3.06 5.49 -0.85
C ASN A 77 -1.89 4.79 -0.15
N THR A 78 -2.19 3.86 0.77
CA THR A 78 -1.17 3.05 1.45
C THR A 78 -0.37 2.22 0.45
N PHE A 79 -1.05 1.58 -0.51
CA PHE A 79 -0.37 0.89 -1.60
C PHE A 79 0.52 1.84 -2.41
N SER A 80 0.00 3.02 -2.77
CA SER A 80 0.74 4.00 -3.59
C SER A 80 2.01 4.50 -2.89
N GLU A 81 1.95 4.72 -1.58
CA GLU A 81 3.11 5.06 -0.75
C GLU A 81 4.12 3.91 -0.72
N ALA A 82 3.68 2.69 -0.39
CA ALA A 82 4.54 1.50 -0.35
C ALA A 82 5.18 1.18 -1.72
N ALA A 83 4.45 1.39 -2.81
CA ALA A 83 4.94 1.21 -4.17
C ALA A 83 5.96 2.30 -4.58
N GLY A 84 5.80 3.53 -4.07
CA GLY A 84 6.76 4.62 -4.27
C GLY A 84 8.06 4.43 -3.49
N GLU A 85 7.96 3.89 -2.26
CA GLU A 85 9.11 3.54 -1.42
C GLU A 85 9.89 2.33 -1.97
N SER A 86 9.19 1.39 -2.62
CA SER A 86 9.81 0.22 -3.24
C SER A 86 10.53 0.56 -4.55
N ASP A 87 11.84 0.30 -4.61
CA ASP A 87 12.61 0.43 -5.85
C ASP A 87 12.12 -0.52 -6.96
N PHE A 88 11.61 -1.70 -6.59
CA PHE A 88 11.09 -2.68 -7.55
C PHE A 88 9.76 -2.20 -8.16
N PHE A 89 8.77 -1.88 -7.31
CA PHE A 89 7.45 -1.44 -7.79
C PHE A 89 7.54 -0.12 -8.54
N ARG A 90 8.36 0.83 -8.06
CA ARG A 90 8.56 2.12 -8.74
C ARG A 90 9.04 1.93 -10.17
N LYS A 91 9.97 1.01 -10.41
CA LYS A 91 10.46 0.67 -11.77
C LYS A 91 9.42 -0.10 -12.58
N MET A 92 8.76 -1.10 -12.00
CA MET A 92 7.78 -1.93 -12.71
C MET A 92 6.53 -1.15 -13.15
N LEU A 93 6.07 -0.24 -12.31
CA LEU A 93 4.87 0.57 -12.57
C LEU A 93 5.19 1.90 -13.27
N ASN A 94 6.47 2.13 -13.60
CA ASN A 94 6.96 3.38 -14.17
C ASN A 94 6.50 4.63 -13.38
N ILE A 95 6.48 4.52 -12.06
CA ILE A 95 6.12 5.63 -11.16
C ILE A 95 7.30 6.60 -11.19
N GLN A 96 7.17 7.67 -12.00
CA GLN A 96 8.16 8.75 -12.00
C GLN A 96 8.18 9.41 -10.63
N GLN A 97 9.37 9.70 -10.13
CA GLN A 97 9.55 10.45 -8.90
C GLN A 97 9.09 11.88 -9.16
N THR A 98 7.82 12.21 -8.90
CA THR A 98 7.45 13.61 -8.69
C THR A 98 8.11 14.05 -7.39
N GLU A 99 9.02 15.02 -7.47
CA GLU A 99 9.82 15.51 -6.33
C GLU A 99 9.00 16.06 -5.14
N GLU A 100 7.68 16.11 -5.25
CA GLU A 100 6.79 16.61 -4.20
C GLU A 100 6.69 15.68 -2.98
N THR A 101 6.85 14.36 -3.13
CA THR A 101 6.70 13.40 -2.01
C THR A 101 7.91 13.36 -1.08
N ARG A 102 9.10 13.82 -1.51
CA ARG A 102 10.31 13.84 -0.67
C ARG A 102 10.30 14.94 0.39
N LYS A 103 9.49 16.00 0.24
CA LYS A 103 9.47 17.11 1.20
C LYS A 103 8.82 16.74 2.53
N VAL A 104 7.90 15.78 2.55
CA VAL A 104 7.17 15.41 3.77
C VAL A 104 8.02 14.50 4.69
N SER A 105 8.98 13.73 4.16
CA SER A 105 9.74 12.75 4.95
C SER A 105 11.06 13.27 5.54
N MET A 106 11.56 14.43 5.10
CA MET A 106 12.82 15.00 5.61
C MET A 106 12.66 16.02 6.75
N GLU A 107 11.46 16.56 6.99
CA GLU A 107 11.25 17.59 8.01
C GLU A 107 10.87 17.06 9.41
N GLU A 108 10.60 15.76 9.57
CA GLU A 108 10.14 15.20 10.86
C GLU A 108 11.14 14.26 11.56
N LYS A 109 12.45 14.39 11.26
CA LYS A 109 13.50 13.73 12.07
C LYS A 109 14.71 14.63 12.33
N VAL A 110 14.54 15.59 13.24
CA VAL A 110 15.65 16.04 14.08
C VAL A 110 15.22 15.88 15.56
N PRO A 111 15.70 14.84 16.26
CA PRO A 111 15.64 14.85 17.71
C PRO A 111 16.82 15.69 18.22
N ALA A 112 16.55 16.77 18.94
CA ALA A 112 17.57 17.43 19.75
C ALA A 112 17.09 17.43 21.21
N GLU A 113 17.40 16.34 21.91
CA GLU A 113 17.46 16.35 23.36
C GLU A 113 18.64 17.22 23.84
N LYS A 114 18.35 18.07 24.82
CA LYS A 114 19.16 18.48 25.99
C LYS A 114 20.49 19.25 25.75
N GLU A 115 20.61 20.42 26.37
CA GLU A 115 21.36 20.62 27.63
C GLU A 115 21.57 22.13 27.96
N THR A 116 21.18 22.50 29.18
CA THR A 116 21.95 23.29 30.17
C THR A 116 22.57 24.63 29.77
N LYS A 117 22.03 25.75 30.29
CA LYS A 117 22.67 26.59 31.34
C LYS A 117 21.72 27.68 31.84
#